data_AF-A0AAV0H6G1-F1
#
_entry.id   AF-A0AAV0H6G1-F1
#
_cell.length_a   1.000
_cell.length_b   1.000
_cell.length_c   1.000
_cell.angle_alpha   90.00
_cell.angle_beta   90.00
_cell.angle_gamma   90.00
#
_symmetry.space_group_name_H-M   'P 1'
#
loop_
_entity.id
_entity.type
_entity.pdbx_description
1 polymer ?
#
loop_
_entity_poly.entity_id
_entity_poly.type
_entity_poly.pdbx_seq_one_letter_code
_entity_poly.pdbx_strand_id
1 'polypeptide(L)'
;MGPGHDYYERGHVDIFSGRAPCIGAPICRLNLTSDGSGSHHGWYCDYVEVTFTGAHKQCRQTIFYVDQWLATDAAPYRLTALLDGCGRWTSEGAKEVEAGNRLGNVGGRLVVGNPRPAPVVELSASA
;
A
#
# COMPACT_ATOMS: atom_id res chain seq x y z
N MET A 1 3.75 -11.89 15.84
CA MET A 1 5.07 -12.34 15.37
C MET A 1 5.88 -12.78 16.58
N GLY A 2 6.48 -13.97 16.54
CA GLY A 2 7.28 -14.52 17.64
C GLY A 2 8.76 -14.11 17.54
N PRO A 3 9.54 -14.33 18.60
CA PRO A 3 11.00 -14.16 18.54
C PRO A 3 11.61 -15.12 17.51
N GLY A 4 12.51 -14.61 16.66
CA GLY A 4 13.17 -15.39 15.60
C GLY A 4 12.45 -15.44 14.26
N HIS A 5 11.45 -14.59 14.03
CA HIS A 5 10.82 -14.44 12.72
C HIS A 5 11.67 -13.56 11.81
N ASP A 6 12.04 -14.08 10.64
CA ASP A 6 12.71 -13.34 9.59
C ASP A 6 11.66 -12.55 8.79
N TYR A 7 11.76 -11.22 8.83
CA TYR A 7 10.88 -10.33 8.10
C TYR A 7 11.43 -10.07 6.70
N TYR A 8 10.54 -9.72 5.76
CA TYR A 8 10.84 -9.34 4.39
C TYR A 8 11.34 -10.49 3.51
N GLU A 9 10.91 -11.71 3.86
CA GLU A 9 11.23 -12.91 3.10
C GLU A 9 10.42 -13.02 1.80
N ARG A 10 11.02 -13.67 0.80
CA ARG A 10 10.40 -13.84 -0.52
C ARG A 10 9.11 -14.64 -0.40
N GLY A 11 8.03 -14.13 -1.02
CA GLY A 11 6.73 -14.80 -1.04
C GLY A 11 5.94 -14.70 0.27
N HIS A 12 6.44 -13.95 1.26
CA HIS A 12 5.75 -13.72 2.53
C HIS A 12 5.16 -12.31 2.59
N VAL A 13 4.09 -12.16 3.37
CA VAL A 13 3.44 -10.87 3.65
C VAL A 13 3.64 -10.55 5.13
N ASP A 14 4.39 -9.49 5.41
CA ASP A 14 4.63 -9.03 6.77
C ASP A 14 3.58 -8.01 7.21
N ILE A 15 3.00 -8.24 8.39
CA ILE A 15 1.97 -7.38 8.96
C ILE A 15 2.51 -6.71 10.22
N PHE A 16 2.55 -5.39 10.19
CA PHE A 16 2.96 -4.56 11.31
C PHE A 16 1.77 -3.77 11.84
N SER A 17 1.55 -3.81 13.16
CA SER A 17 0.49 -3.06 13.83
C SER A 17 1.09 -2.09 14.84
N GLY A 18 0.64 -0.83 14.82
CA GLY A 18 1.06 0.21 15.75
C GLY A 18 -0.12 1.04 16.23
N ARG A 19 0.08 1.78 17.32
CA ARG A 19 -0.90 2.76 17.81
C ARG A 19 -0.44 4.17 17.43
N ALA A 20 -1.33 4.94 16.82
CA ALA A 20 -1.11 6.32 16.46
C ALA A 20 -2.43 7.11 16.59
N PRO A 21 -2.39 8.44 16.66
CA PRO A 21 -3.59 9.27 16.53
C PRO A 21 -4.34 8.94 15.23
N CYS A 22 -5.68 8.96 15.28
CA CYS A 22 -6.48 8.68 14.08
C CYS A 22 -6.23 9.76 13.01
N ILE A 23 -5.82 9.32 11.83
CA ILE A 23 -5.70 10.17 10.65
C ILE A 23 -7.08 10.29 10.00
N GLY A 24 -7.58 11.51 9.84
CA GLY A 24 -8.91 11.76 9.27
C GLY A 24 -9.01 11.57 7.76
N ALA A 25 -7.86 11.61 7.07
CA ALA A 25 -7.74 11.42 5.62
C ALA A 25 -6.97 10.12 5.30
N PRO A 26 -7.16 9.49 4.12
CA PRO A 26 -6.29 8.41 3.70
C PRO A 26 -4.87 8.95 3.57
N ILE A 27 -3.87 8.12 3.87
CA ILE A 27 -2.49 8.50 3.61
C ILE A 27 -2.32 8.57 2.10
N CYS A 28 -1.81 9.68 1.59
CA CYS A 28 -1.63 9.87 0.16
C CYS A 28 -0.18 9.73 -0.31
N ARG A 29 0.78 9.66 0.62
CA ARG A 29 2.21 9.56 0.29
C ARG A 29 2.87 8.43 1.09
N LEU A 30 3.66 7.62 0.40
CA LEU A 30 4.48 6.58 0.99
C LEU A 30 5.96 6.84 0.66
N ASN A 31 6.80 6.78 1.68
CA ASN A 31 8.25 6.68 1.54
C ASN A 31 8.71 5.35 2.14
N LEU A 32 9.09 4.42 1.27
CA LEU A 32 9.58 3.11 1.65
C LEU A 32 11.09 3.08 1.39
N THR A 33 11.88 2.89 2.45
CA THR A 33 13.35 2.88 2.37
C THR A 33 13.90 1.65 3.06
N SER A 34 14.84 0.98 2.40
CA SER A 34 15.70 -0.05 2.97
C SER A 34 17.04 0.58 3.35
N ASP A 35 17.65 0.12 4.44
CA ASP A 35 19.01 0.49 4.84
C ASP A 35 20.09 -0.26 4.04
N GLY A 36 19.70 -1.28 3.27
CA GLY A 36 20.58 -2.08 2.44
C GLY A 36 21.60 -2.89 3.25
N SER A 37 21.32 -3.17 4.53
CA SER A 37 22.23 -3.93 5.38
C SER A 37 22.10 -5.45 5.17
N GLY A 38 23.17 -6.19 5.45
CA GLY A 38 23.21 -7.66 5.32
C GLY A 38 23.62 -8.17 3.94
N SER A 39 23.84 -9.48 3.84
CA SER A 39 24.06 -10.16 2.55
C SER A 39 22.71 -10.36 1.85
N HIS A 40 22.63 -10.06 0.55
CA HIS A 40 21.39 -10.17 -0.24
C HIS A 40 20.23 -9.29 0.29
N HIS A 41 20.52 -8.03 0.59
CA HIS A 41 19.55 -7.02 1.07
C HIS A 41 18.47 -6.61 0.05
N GLY A 42 18.45 -7.24 -1.13
CA GLY A 42 17.52 -6.93 -2.19
C GLY A 42 16.11 -7.46 -1.90
N TRP A 43 15.18 -6.54 -1.65
CA TRP A 43 13.77 -6.85 -1.40
C TRP A 43 12.89 -6.33 -2.53
N TYR A 44 12.06 -7.20 -3.10
CA TYR A 44 11.03 -6.79 -4.07
C TYR A 44 9.73 -6.52 -3.34
N CYS A 45 9.24 -5.29 -3.43
CA CYS A 45 7.98 -4.89 -2.82
C CYS A 45 6.90 -4.78 -3.91
N ASP A 46 5.92 -5.67 -3.89
CA ASP A 46 4.75 -5.59 -4.77
C ASP A 46 3.84 -4.42 -4.35
N TYR A 47 3.34 -4.46 -3.10
CA TYR A 47 2.45 -3.44 -2.58
C TYR A 47 2.59 -3.28 -1.06
N VAL A 48 2.19 -2.10 -0.58
CA VAL A 48 2.03 -1.80 0.85
C VAL A 48 0.58 -1.41 1.08
N GLU A 49 -0.07 -2.11 2.00
CA GLU A 49 -1.42 -1.78 2.44
C GLU A 49 -1.38 -1.13 3.83
N VAL A 50 -1.98 0.05 3.94
CA VAL A 50 -2.08 0.77 5.20
C VAL A 50 -3.54 0.90 5.58
N THR A 51 -3.87 0.37 6.76
CA THR A 51 -5.24 0.38 7.30
C THR A 51 -5.24 1.06 8.67
N PHE A 52 -6.02 2.12 8.81
CA PHE A 52 -6.16 2.84 10.08
C PHE A 52 -7.44 2.45 10.77
N THR A 53 -7.35 1.81 11.95
CA THR A 53 -8.52 1.45 12.74
C THR A 53 -8.68 2.29 13.99
N GLY A 54 -9.91 2.73 14.29
CA GLY A 54 -10.23 3.46 15.52
C GLY A 54 -11.57 3.04 16.10
N ALA A 55 -11.68 3.02 17.43
CA ALA A 55 -12.94 2.75 18.10
C ALA A 55 -13.98 3.81 17.68
N HIS A 56 -15.12 3.36 17.15
CA HIS A 56 -16.23 4.21 16.69
C HIS A 56 -15.87 5.24 15.60
N LYS A 57 -14.76 5.06 14.87
CA LYS A 57 -14.38 5.92 13.74
C LYS A 57 -14.29 5.08 12.48
N GLN A 58 -14.85 5.59 11.38
CA GLN A 58 -14.68 4.94 10.09
C GLN A 58 -13.21 5.01 9.67
N CYS A 59 -12.65 3.81 9.52
CA CYS A 59 -11.31 3.51 9.14
C CYS A 59 -11.11 3.83 7.65
N ARG A 60 -9.97 4.42 7.29
CA ARG A 60 -9.57 4.59 5.88
C ARG A 60 -8.44 3.63 5.56
N GLN A 61 -8.48 3.13 4.34
CA GLN A 61 -7.50 2.20 3.80
C GLN A 61 -6.77 2.85 2.65
N THR A 62 -5.50 2.53 2.47
CA THR A 62 -4.74 2.93 1.29
C THR A 62 -3.87 1.78 0.82
N ILE A 63 -3.87 1.51 -0.48
CA ILE A 63 -2.88 0.63 -1.12
C ILE A 63 -1.90 1.48 -1.89
N PHE A 64 -0.63 1.17 -1.73
CA PHE A 64 0.46 1.67 -2.54
C PHE A 64 1.05 0.51 -3.34
N TYR A 65 0.85 0.48 -4.66
CA TYR A 65 1.49 -0.46 -5.57
C TYR A 65 2.89 0.03 -5.91
N VAL A 66 3.89 -0.58 -5.26
CA VAL A 66 5.29 -0.16 -5.34
C VAL A 66 5.95 -0.76 -6.59
N ASP A 67 5.75 -2.06 -6.82
CA ASP A 67 6.28 -2.82 -7.97
C ASP A 67 7.76 -2.52 -8.29
N GLN A 68 8.59 -2.46 -7.24
CA GLN A 68 9.98 -2.05 -7.34
C GLN A 68 10.90 -2.88 -6.45
N TRP A 69 12.10 -3.18 -6.96
CA TRP A 69 13.21 -3.64 -6.13
C TRP A 69 13.75 -2.50 -5.26
N LEU A 70 13.94 -2.77 -3.98
CA LEU A 70 14.68 -1.97 -3.02
C LEU A 70 16.04 -2.63 -2.80
N ALA A 71 16.91 -2.46 -3.79
CA ALA A 71 18.15 -3.20 -3.91
C ALA A 71 19.20 -2.36 -4.64
N THR A 72 20.48 -2.66 -4.41
CA THR A 72 21.60 -2.05 -5.16
C THR A 72 22.10 -2.94 -6.29
N ASP A 73 21.67 -4.20 -6.35
CA ASP A 73 22.04 -5.22 -7.32
C ASP A 73 20.94 -5.54 -8.33
N ALA A 74 19.72 -5.06 -8.12
CA ALA A 74 18.60 -5.17 -9.06
C ALA A 74 18.07 -3.79 -9.47
N ALA A 75 17.70 -3.64 -10.75
CA ALA A 75 17.10 -2.41 -11.26
C ALA A 75 15.81 -2.07 -10.49
N PRO A 76 15.58 -0.81 -10.07
CA PRO A 76 16.26 0.42 -10.51
C PRO A 76 17.52 0.81 -9.70
N TYR A 77 18.15 -0.11 -8.97
CA TYR A 77 19.34 0.11 -8.15
C TYR A 77 19.14 1.20 -7.08
N ARG A 78 17.94 1.24 -6.52
CA ARG A 78 17.54 2.19 -5.48
C ARG A 78 17.10 1.42 -4.25
N LEU A 79 17.48 1.93 -3.09
CA LEU A 79 16.99 1.44 -1.79
C LEU A 79 15.74 2.18 -1.31
N THR A 80 15.20 3.08 -2.13
CA THR A 80 14.04 3.91 -1.77
C THR A 80 13.00 3.89 -2.89
N ALA A 81 11.73 3.80 -2.49
CA ALA A 81 10.56 4.02 -3.33
C ALA A 81 9.69 5.13 -2.73
N LEU A 82 9.38 6.14 -3.55
CA LEU A 82 8.54 7.28 -3.19
C LEU A 82 7.28 7.25 -4.05
N LEU A 83 6.13 7.13 -3.40
CA LEU A 83 4.83 7.18 -4.06
C LEU A 83 4.03 8.37 -3.53
N ASP A 84 3.62 9.26 -4.42
CA ASP A 84 2.79 10.41 -4.10
C ASP A 84 1.47 10.36 -4.89
N GLY A 85 0.39 10.10 -4.17
CA GLY A 85 -0.99 10.14 -4.64
C GLY A 85 -1.77 11.36 -4.14
N CYS A 86 -1.13 12.32 -3.47
CA CYS A 86 -1.83 13.47 -2.86
C CYS A 86 -2.51 14.36 -3.89
N GLY A 87 -1.95 14.47 -5.11
CA GLY A 87 -2.56 15.21 -6.21
C GLY A 87 -3.85 14.59 -6.77
N ARG A 88 -4.04 13.28 -6.61
CA ARG A 88 -5.29 12.59 -7.01
C ARG A 88 -6.41 12.82 -6.00
N TRP A 89 -6.06 12.94 -4.72
CA TRP A 89 -7.04 13.15 -3.65
C TRP A 89 -7.59 14.59 -3.63
N THR A 90 -6.83 15.60 -4.02
CA THR A 90 -7.32 16.99 -4.06
C THR A 90 -8.34 17.23 -5.18
N SER A 91 -8.30 16.46 -6.27
CA SER A 91 -9.32 16.53 -7.35
C SER A 91 -10.60 15.75 -7.05
N GLU A 92 -10.50 14.65 -6.30
CA GLU A 92 -11.67 13.81 -5.95
C GLU A 92 -12.27 14.15 -4.58
N GLY A 93 -11.51 14.79 -3.69
CA GLY A 93 -11.97 15.35 -2.42
C GLY A 93 -12.55 16.78 -2.54
N ALA A 94 -12.45 17.42 -3.71
CA ALA A 94 -13.05 18.73 -4.01
C ALA A 94 -14.41 18.63 -4.72
N LYS A 95 -14.95 17.43 -4.94
CA LYS A 95 -16.34 17.22 -5.38
C LYS A 95 -17.17 16.61 -4.25
N GLU A 96 -17.37 17.36 -3.19
CA GLU A 96 -18.54 17.20 -2.34
C GLU A 96 -19.49 18.37 -2.62
N VAL A 97 -20.74 18.01 -2.91
CA VAL A 97 -21.92 18.82 -3.23
C VAL A 97 -22.06 19.32 -4.68
N GLU A 98 -22.66 18.49 -5.55
CA GLU A 98 -23.92 18.87 -6.18
C GLU A 98 -24.70 17.62 -6.63
N ALA A 99 -26.02 17.68 -6.46
CA ALA A 99 -26.94 16.56 -6.50
C ALA A 99 -27.05 15.90 -7.88
N GLY A 100 -26.99 14.57 -7.89
CA GLY A 100 -27.64 13.73 -8.90
C GLY A 100 -26.88 13.50 -10.20
N ASN A 101 -26.00 12.48 -10.24
CA ASN A 101 -26.23 11.29 -11.08
C ASN A 101 -25.20 10.20 -10.75
N ARG A 102 -25.63 8.94 -10.87
CA ARG A 102 -24.93 7.72 -10.46
C ARG A 102 -23.70 7.43 -11.32
N LEU A 103 -22.55 7.24 -10.67
CA LEU A 103 -21.28 6.56 -11.04
C LEU A 103 -20.18 7.27 -10.20
N GLY A 104 -19.93 6.98 -8.93
CA GLY A 104 -19.71 5.70 -8.28
C GLY A 104 -18.36 5.75 -7.54
N ASN A 105 -18.25 6.60 -6.50
CA ASN A 105 -17.16 6.49 -5.52
C ASN A 105 -17.66 5.54 -4.42
N VAL A 106 -17.34 4.25 -4.55
CA VAL A 106 -17.73 3.24 -3.56
C VAL A 106 -16.54 2.98 -2.65
N GLY A 107 -16.54 3.64 -1.49
CA GLY A 107 -15.95 3.12 -0.26
C GLY A 107 -14.45 3.34 -0.03
N GLY A 108 -14.11 4.39 0.74
CA GLY A 108 -13.12 4.37 1.83
C GLY A 108 -11.65 4.00 1.55
N ARG A 109 -11.27 3.65 0.32
CA ARG A 109 -9.96 3.10 -0.04
C ARG A 109 -9.29 3.93 -1.12
N LEU A 110 -8.13 4.50 -0.83
CA LEU A 110 -7.27 5.17 -1.81
C LEU A 110 -6.32 4.14 -2.45
N VAL A 111 -6.11 4.23 -3.76
CA VAL A 111 -5.12 3.39 -4.47
C VAL A 111 -4.11 4.31 -5.15
N VAL A 112 -2.82 4.06 -4.89
CA VAL A 112 -1.70 4.82 -5.42
C VAL A 112 -0.75 3.85 -6.12
N GLY A 113 -0.26 4.22 -7.31
CA GLY A 113 0.59 3.36 -8.14
C GLY A 113 -0.19 2.68 -9.26
N ASN A 114 0.45 1.72 -9.94
CA ASN A 114 -0.17 0.97 -11.02
C ASN A 114 -0.62 -0.40 -10.49
N PRO A 115 -1.90 -0.58 -10.14
CA PRO A 115 -2.36 -1.90 -9.75
C PRO A 115 -2.11 -2.85 -10.91
N ARG A 116 -1.37 -3.94 -10.68
CA ARG A 116 -1.41 -5.05 -11.62
C ARG A 116 -2.89 -5.44 -11.76
N PRO A 117 -3.39 -5.67 -12.99
CA PRO A 117 -4.72 -6.25 -13.14
C PRO A 117 -4.74 -7.48 -12.24
N ALA A 118 -5.70 -7.53 -11.31
CA ALA A 118 -5.86 -8.71 -10.47
C ALA A 118 -5.77 -9.92 -11.39
N PRO A 119 -5.07 -11.01 -11.02
CA PRO A 119 -5.32 -12.26 -11.70
C PRO A 119 -6.83 -12.41 -11.67
N VAL A 120 -7.46 -12.44 -12.85
CA VAL A 120 -8.85 -12.87 -12.95
C VAL A 120 -8.84 -14.15 -12.15
N VAL A 121 -9.59 -14.18 -11.06
CA VAL A 121 -9.73 -15.36 -10.23
C VAL A 121 -10.34 -16.44 -11.11
N GLU A 122 -9.51 -17.15 -11.88
CA GLU A 122 -9.80 -18.52 -12.22
C GLU A 122 -9.65 -19.27 -10.92
N LEU A 123 -10.79 -19.39 -10.23
CA LEU A 123 -11.05 -20.40 -9.23
C LEU A 123 -10.90 -21.76 -9.90
N SER A 124 -9.68 -22.22 -10.18
CA SER A 124 -9.44 -23.65 -10.38
C SER A 124 -9.13 -24.23 -9.02
N ALA A 125 -10.18 -24.72 -8.35
CA ALA A 125 -10.00 -25.76 -7.36
C ALA A 125 -9.48 -27.01 -8.10
N SER A 126 -8.30 -27.51 -7.73
CA SER A 126 -7.97 -28.91 -7.97
C SER A 126 -7.60 -29.58 -6.66
N ALA A 127 -8.16 -30.76 -6.46
CA ALA A 127 -7.99 -31.62 -5.29
C ALA A 127 -6.53 -32.02 -5.04
#